data_AF-A0A7S1RFQ5-F1
#
_entry.id   AF-A0A7S1RFQ5-F1
#
_cell.length_a   1.000
_cell.length_b   1.000
_cell.length_c   1.000
_cell.angle_alpha   90.00
_cell.angle_beta   90.00
_cell.angle_gamma   90.00
#
_symmetry.space_group_name_H-M   'P 1'
#
loop_
_entity.id
_entity.type
_entity.pdbx_description
1 polymer ?
#
loop_
_entity_poly.entity_id
_entity_poly.type
_entity_poly.pdbx_seq_one_letter_code
_entity_poly.pdbx_strand_id
1 'polypeptide(L)'
;VITWGEPRSVFAAGAPSAGPLGFALAFAAVLCRACKAVIQDRMLKPSAYSKGKALDEEALAHDKDEHKPLEPLHVWALQAPPCCAMAALAAITAESPMRALSSLTPGVFRILLGTCISATLVNVLGMFTVRELGATSTQIVGKLNTIITVSLSVSVLGERLAPEVLVGAAVVVLG
;
A
#
# COMPACT_ATOMS: atom_id res chain seq x y z
N VAL A 1 -10.96 7.81 31.17
CA VAL A 1 -10.22 9.10 31.08
C VAL A 1 -8.81 8.77 30.67
N ILE A 2 -8.54 8.77 29.36
CA ILE A 2 -7.20 8.60 28.82
C ILE A 2 -6.58 9.99 28.90
N THR A 3 -5.70 10.20 29.87
CA THR A 3 -4.95 11.44 30.01
C THR A 3 -4.06 11.60 28.79
N TRP A 4 -4.42 12.54 27.92
CA TRP A 4 -3.59 13.06 26.85
C TRP A 4 -2.36 13.71 27.47
N GLY A 5 -1.34 12.90 27.78
CA GLY A 5 0.01 13.39 28.02
C GLY A 5 0.52 14.01 26.73
N GLU A 6 0.90 15.29 26.79
CA GLU A 6 1.49 16.02 25.68
C GLU A 6 2.59 15.18 25.00
N PRO A 7 2.57 14.99 23.67
CA PRO A 7 3.67 14.35 22.93
C PRO A 7 4.89 15.28 22.80
N ARG A 8 5.21 16.06 23.84
CA ARG A 8 6.35 16.98 23.85
C ARG A 8 7.65 16.36 24.39
N SER A 9 7.60 15.18 25.00
CA SER A 9 8.81 14.57 25.61
C SER A 9 9.35 13.33 24.88
N VAL A 10 8.63 12.73 23.94
CA VAL A 10 9.17 11.57 23.17
C VAL A 10 10.30 12.01 22.21
N PHE A 11 10.36 13.28 21.84
CA PHE A 11 11.48 13.85 21.09
C PHE A 11 12.58 14.48 21.97
N ALA A 12 12.41 14.53 23.30
CA ALA A 12 13.31 15.27 24.19
C ALA A 12 14.27 14.40 25.03
N ALA A 13 14.12 13.07 25.02
CA ALA A 13 14.95 12.19 25.84
C ALA A 13 15.59 11.06 25.02
N GLY A 14 16.75 11.33 24.43
CA GLY A 14 17.86 10.38 24.33
C GLY A 14 17.72 9.11 23.48
N ALA A 15 16.67 8.93 22.69
CA ALA A 15 16.69 7.91 21.64
C ALA A 15 17.54 8.43 20.46
N PRO A 16 18.57 7.68 19.99
CA PRO A 16 19.31 8.09 18.80
C PRO A 16 18.31 8.31 17.67
N SER A 17 18.39 9.46 17.00
CA SER A 17 17.41 9.90 16.01
C SER A 17 17.12 8.77 15.02
N ALA A 18 15.97 8.10 15.18
CA ALA A 18 15.50 7.09 14.24
C ALA A 18 15.00 7.73 12.92
N GLY A 19 15.09 9.07 12.82
CA GLY A 19 14.71 9.87 11.65
C GLY A 19 15.29 9.37 10.33
N PRO A 20 16.63 9.28 10.15
CA PRO A 20 17.22 8.83 8.90
C PRO A 20 16.84 7.39 8.54
N LEU A 21 16.78 6.48 9.51
CA LEU A 21 16.40 5.09 9.25
C LEU A 21 14.93 4.98 8.86
N GLY A 22 14.04 5.66 9.59
CA GLY A 22 12.61 5.71 9.27
C GLY A 22 12.34 6.32 7.90
N PHE A 23 13.06 7.39 7.56
CA PHE A 23 13.00 8.00 6.23
C PHE A 23 13.48 7.05 5.13
N ALA A 24 14.63 6.38 5.34
CA ALA A 24 15.16 5.41 4.39
C ALA A 24 14.19 4.23 4.17
N LEU A 25 13.58 3.71 5.24
CA LEU A 25 12.58 2.65 5.16
C LEU A 25 11.31 3.11 4.46
N ALA A 26 10.83 4.32 4.73
CA ALA A 26 9.68 4.88 4.03
C ALA A 26 9.95 5.07 2.53
N PHE A 27 11.13 5.59 2.17
CA PHE A 27 11.55 5.74 0.79
C PHE A 27 11.64 4.39 0.07
N ALA A 28 12.29 3.40 0.70
CA ALA A 28 12.37 2.04 0.17
C ALA A 28 10.98 1.41 -0.01
N ALA A 29 10.06 1.61 0.95
CA ALA A 29 8.68 1.12 0.84
C ALA A 29 7.94 1.73 -0.35
N VAL A 30 8.11 3.04 -0.60
CA VAL A 30 7.51 3.72 -1.76
C VAL A 30 8.08 3.20 -3.07
N LEU A 31 9.40 3.02 -3.16
CA LEU A 31 10.04 2.44 -4.35
C LEU A 31 9.54 1.01 -4.63
N CYS A 32 9.53 0.15 -3.61
CA CYS A 32 9.01 -1.21 -3.74
C CYS A 32 7.54 -1.21 -4.20
N ARG A 33 6.72 -0.29 -3.68
CA ARG A 33 5.32 -0.14 -4.09
C ARG A 33 5.20 0.29 -5.55
N ALA A 34 6.03 1.23 -6.00
CA ALA A 34 6.07 1.68 -7.40
C ALA A 34 6.52 0.56 -8.34
N CYS A 35 7.61 -0.15 -8.01
CA CYS A 35 8.08 -1.30 -8.77
C CYS A 35 7.00 -2.39 -8.87
N LYS A 36 6.32 -2.70 -7.76
CA LYS A 36 5.20 -3.64 -7.74
C LYS A 36 4.09 -3.19 -8.71
N ALA A 37 3.67 -1.93 -8.66
CA ALA A 37 2.62 -1.42 -9.54
C ALA A 37 2.99 -1.55 -11.02
N VAL A 38 4.25 -1.24 -11.39
CA VAL A 38 4.75 -1.38 -12.76
C VAL A 38 4.79 -2.85 -13.21
N ILE A 39 5.26 -3.76 -12.34
CA ILE A 39 5.27 -5.20 -12.65
C ILE A 39 3.84 -5.73 -12.82
N GLN A 40 2.91 -5.31 -11.94
CA GLN A 40 1.51 -5.71 -12.03
C GLN A 40 0.85 -5.19 -13.32
N ASP A 41 1.11 -3.94 -13.71
CA ASP A 41 0.64 -3.36 -14.97
C ASP A 41 1.17 -4.14 -16.20
N ARG A 42 2.45 -4.54 -16.16
CA ARG A 42 3.03 -5.40 -17.20
C ARG A 42 2.38 -6.79 -17.28
N MET A 43 1.96 -7.36 -16.14
CA MET A 43 1.33 -8.69 -16.10
C MET A 43 -0.16 -8.69 -16.47
N LEU A 44 -0.89 -7.60 -16.21
CA LEU A 44 -2.36 -7.55 -16.37
C LEU A 44 -2.85 -7.16 -17.78
N LYS A 45 -1.92 -7.03 -18.75
CA LYS A 45 -2.01 -6.44 -20.10
C LYS A 45 -1.49 -5.00 -20.11
N PRO A 46 -0.53 -4.67 -20.99
CA PRO A 46 -0.12 -3.30 -21.24
C PRO A 46 -1.20 -2.58 -22.07
N SER A 47 -2.37 -2.34 -21.47
CA SER A 47 -3.52 -1.70 -22.13
C SER A 47 -3.21 -0.31 -22.68
N ALA A 48 -2.23 0.38 -22.08
CA ALA A 48 -1.73 1.68 -22.53
C ALA A 48 -0.76 1.60 -23.73
N TYR A 49 -0.10 0.45 -23.98
CA TYR A 49 0.91 0.33 -25.05
C TYR A 49 0.41 -0.40 -26.30
N SER A 50 -0.65 -1.22 -26.19
CA SER A 50 -1.23 -1.89 -27.38
C SER A 50 -2.00 -0.95 -28.30
N LYS A 51 -2.50 0.20 -27.82
CA LYS A 51 -3.22 1.17 -28.66
C LYS A 51 -2.35 1.77 -29.79
N GLY A 52 -1.03 1.74 -29.66
CA GLY A 52 -0.10 2.20 -30.71
C GLY A 52 0.26 1.13 -31.75
N LYS A 53 0.05 -0.16 -31.45
CA LYS A 53 0.43 -1.29 -32.33
C LYS A 53 -0.72 -1.89 -33.13
N ALA A 54 -1.96 -1.48 -32.86
CA ALA A 54 -3.14 -1.95 -33.58
C ALA A 54 -3.15 -1.59 -35.08
N LEU A 55 -2.29 -0.67 -35.53
CA LEU A 55 -2.09 -0.36 -36.96
C LEU A 55 -1.10 -1.32 -37.67
N ASP A 56 -0.26 -2.06 -36.94
CA ASP A 56 0.69 -3.03 -37.52
C ASP A 56 0.25 -4.50 -37.32
N GLU A 57 -0.75 -4.77 -36.46
CA GLU A 57 -1.15 -6.12 -36.04
C GLU A 57 -2.08 -6.86 -37.03
N GLU A 58 -2.69 -6.18 -38.01
CA GLU A 58 -3.43 -6.87 -39.09
C GLU A 58 -2.50 -7.70 -40.00
N ALA A 59 -1.18 -7.44 -39.99
CA ALA A 59 -0.21 -8.17 -40.82
C ALA A 59 0.34 -9.48 -40.20
N LEU A 60 0.07 -9.76 -38.91
CA LEU A 60 0.70 -10.86 -38.16
C LEU A 60 -0.29 -11.85 -37.52
N ALA A 61 -1.54 -11.86 -37.98
CA ALA A 61 -2.65 -12.64 -37.42
C ALA A 61 -2.54 -14.18 -37.53
N HIS A 62 -1.35 -14.75 -37.77
CA HIS A 62 -1.16 -16.17 -38.08
C HIS A 62 -0.48 -17.01 -36.98
N ASP A 63 -0.20 -16.46 -35.79
CA ASP A 63 0.30 -17.20 -34.63
C ASP A 63 -0.63 -16.97 -33.42
N LYS A 64 -1.84 -17.56 -33.51
CA LYS A 64 -3.01 -17.32 -32.63
C LYS A 64 -3.18 -18.40 -31.56
N ASP A 65 -2.12 -18.69 -30.83
CA ASP A 65 -2.16 -19.28 -29.49
C ASP A 65 -0.93 -18.65 -28.81
N GLU A 66 -0.96 -17.98 -27.66
CA GLU A 66 -0.89 -18.75 -26.42
C GLU A 66 -1.01 -17.91 -25.14
N HIS A 67 -1.32 -16.61 -25.15
CA HIS A 67 -1.32 -15.82 -23.89
C HIS A 67 -2.64 -15.11 -23.63
N LYS A 68 -3.60 -15.87 -23.09
CA LYS A 68 -4.79 -15.29 -22.44
C LYS A 68 -4.31 -14.39 -21.29
N PRO A 69 -4.78 -13.14 -21.23
CA PRO A 69 -4.43 -12.25 -20.13
C PRO A 69 -4.81 -12.88 -18.79
N LEU A 70 -3.89 -12.83 -17.84
CA LEU A 70 -4.15 -13.31 -16.50
C LEU A 70 -5.21 -12.43 -15.84
N GLU A 71 -6.24 -13.08 -15.30
CA GLU A 71 -7.22 -12.40 -14.49
C GLU A 71 -6.55 -11.82 -13.23
N PRO A 72 -6.94 -10.62 -12.75
CA PRO A 72 -6.35 -9.99 -11.56
C PRO A 72 -6.33 -10.90 -10.33
N LEU A 73 -7.33 -11.78 -10.20
CA LEU A 73 -7.43 -12.71 -9.09
C LEU A 73 -6.31 -13.77 -9.12
N HIS A 74 -5.89 -14.22 -10.31
CA HIS A 74 -4.78 -15.16 -10.45
C HIS A 74 -3.44 -14.52 -10.05
N VAL A 75 -3.22 -13.26 -10.46
CA VAL A 75 -2.02 -12.51 -10.06
C VAL A 75 -1.98 -12.33 -8.54
N TRP A 76 -3.13 -12.05 -7.94
CA TRP A 76 -3.24 -11.95 -6.48
C TRP A 76 -2.98 -13.28 -5.77
N ALA A 77 -3.58 -14.37 -6.26
CA ALA A 77 -3.40 -15.70 -5.69
C ALA A 77 -1.93 -16.14 -5.76
N LEU A 78 -1.20 -15.75 -6.82
CA LEU A 78 0.23 -16.02 -6.94
C LEU A 78 1.08 -15.17 -5.98
N GLN A 79 0.67 -13.93 -5.73
CA GLN A 79 1.38 -13.00 -4.84
C GLN A 79 1.13 -13.27 -3.34
N ALA A 80 -0.04 -13.79 -2.97
CA ALA A 80 -0.42 -13.95 -1.57
C ALA A 80 0.54 -14.87 -0.79
N PRO A 81 0.91 -16.07 -1.27
CA PRO A 81 1.82 -16.97 -0.53
C PRO A 81 3.19 -16.37 -0.19
N PRO A 82 3.97 -15.78 -1.13
CA PRO A 82 5.25 -15.19 -0.79
C PRO A 82 5.10 -13.96 0.12
N CYS A 83 4.05 -13.15 -0.04
CA CYS A 83 3.78 -12.04 0.88
C CYS A 83 3.47 -12.53 2.30
N CYS A 84 2.67 -13.58 2.45
CA CYS A 84 2.38 -14.21 3.74
C CYS A 84 3.64 -14.81 4.37
N ALA A 85 4.49 -15.49 3.59
CA ALA A 85 5.74 -16.06 4.07
C ALA A 85 6.70 -14.97 4.58
N MET A 86 6.86 -13.87 3.83
CA MET A 86 7.68 -12.74 4.24
C MET A 86 7.13 -12.04 5.49
N ALA A 87 5.81 -11.86 5.58
CA ALA A 87 5.16 -11.28 6.75
C ALA A 87 5.33 -12.19 7.99
N ALA A 88 5.19 -13.50 7.83
CA ALA A 88 5.41 -14.46 8.91
C ALA A 88 6.88 -14.46 9.37
N LEU A 89 7.83 -14.45 8.44
CA LEU A 89 9.26 -14.37 8.76
C LEU A 89 9.60 -13.07 9.49
N ALA A 90 9.08 -11.93 9.02
CA ALA A 90 9.25 -10.65 9.67
C ALA A 90 8.64 -10.65 11.09
N ALA A 91 7.45 -11.23 11.27
CA ALA A 91 6.81 -11.34 12.57
C ALA A 91 7.61 -12.20 13.56
N ILE A 92 8.11 -13.37 13.11
CA ILE A 92 8.91 -14.28 13.95
C ILE A 92 10.26 -13.65 14.34
N THR A 93 10.84 -12.84 13.46
CA THR A 93 12.14 -12.19 13.71
C THR A 93 12.02 -10.91 14.54
N ALA A 94 10.93 -10.16 14.39
CA ALA A 94 10.70 -8.92 15.13
C ALA A 94 10.12 -9.16 16.53
N GLU A 95 9.28 -10.18 16.71
CA GLU A 95 8.53 -10.41 17.94
C GLU A 95 8.52 -11.88 18.35
N SER A 96 8.47 -12.15 19.66
CA SER A 96 8.33 -13.52 20.15
C SER A 96 6.87 -13.98 20.05
N PRO A 97 6.55 -15.06 19.30
CA PRO A 97 5.16 -15.47 19.03
C PRO A 97 4.40 -15.84 20.31
N MET A 98 5.10 -16.37 21.31
CA MET A 98 4.49 -16.75 22.59
C MET A 98 3.97 -15.53 23.37
N ARG A 99 4.68 -14.40 23.34
CA ARG A 99 4.21 -13.17 23.97
C ARG A 99 3.01 -12.59 23.23
N ALA A 100 3.07 -12.56 21.89
CA ALA A 100 1.96 -12.07 21.07
C ALA A 100 0.66 -12.86 21.33
N LEU A 101 0.76 -14.19 21.45
CA LEU A 101 -0.41 -15.04 21.73
C LEU A 101 -1.00 -14.79 23.13
N SER A 102 -0.14 -14.54 24.13
CA SER A 102 -0.60 -14.23 25.49
C SER A 102 -1.34 -12.89 25.62
N SER A 103 -1.05 -11.94 24.71
CA SER A 103 -1.71 -10.63 24.66
C SER A 103 -2.98 -10.61 23.81
N LEU A 104 -3.34 -11.74 23.18
CA LEU A 104 -4.46 -11.80 22.25
C LEU A 104 -5.80 -11.85 23.00
N THR A 105 -6.36 -10.68 23.27
CA THR A 105 -7.73 -10.57 23.80
C THR A 105 -8.77 -10.70 22.66
N PRO A 106 -10.01 -11.15 22.95
CA PRO A 106 -11.07 -11.23 21.94
C PRO A 106 -11.42 -9.88 21.29
N GLY A 107 -11.19 -8.77 22.00
CA GLY A 107 -11.34 -7.42 21.46
C GLY A 107 -10.29 -7.11 20.38
N VAL A 108 -9.01 -7.33 20.71
CA VAL A 108 -7.89 -7.15 19.79
C VAL A 108 -8.03 -8.05 18.57
N PHE A 109 -8.42 -9.32 18.77
CA PHE A 109 -8.65 -10.26 17.68
C PHE A 109 -9.70 -9.76 16.67
N ARG A 110 -10.82 -9.20 17.13
CA ARG A 110 -11.86 -8.65 16.25
C ARG A 110 -11.37 -7.44 15.46
N ILE A 111 -10.59 -6.56 16.09
CA ILE A 111 -9.99 -5.40 15.42
C ILE A 111 -9.00 -5.89 14.34
N LEU A 112 -8.12 -6.84 14.68
CA LEU A 112 -7.17 -7.44 13.74
C LEU A 112 -7.90 -8.05 12.54
N LEU A 113 -8.94 -8.85 12.78
CA LEU A 113 -9.74 -9.45 11.72
C LEU A 113 -10.36 -8.38 10.81
N GLY A 114 -10.94 -7.33 11.40
CA GLY A 114 -11.48 -6.19 10.67
C GLY A 114 -10.42 -5.53 9.79
N THR A 115 -9.24 -5.24 10.34
CA THR A 115 -8.14 -4.64 9.57
C THR A 115 -7.64 -5.53 8.44
N CYS A 116 -7.58 -6.85 8.63
CA CYS A 116 -7.20 -7.80 7.59
C CYS A 116 -8.22 -7.85 6.45
N ILE A 117 -9.52 -7.85 6.77
CA ILE A 117 -10.59 -7.82 5.77
C ILE A 117 -10.53 -6.51 4.98
N SER A 118 -10.45 -5.36 5.66
CA SER A 118 -10.34 -4.06 5.01
C SER A 118 -9.09 -3.96 4.13
N ALA A 119 -7.92 -4.41 4.61
CA ALA A 119 -6.69 -4.43 3.83
C ALA A 119 -6.81 -5.33 2.59
N THR A 120 -7.46 -6.49 2.72
CA THR A 120 -7.71 -7.39 1.60
C THR A 120 -8.61 -6.73 0.56
N LEU A 121 -9.72 -6.11 0.98
CA LEU A 121 -10.62 -5.38 0.09
C LEU A 121 -9.91 -4.23 -0.64
N VAL A 122 -9.11 -3.43 0.06
CA VAL A 122 -8.33 -2.34 -0.54
C VAL A 122 -7.32 -2.88 -1.55
N ASN A 123 -6.65 -4.00 -1.26
CA ASN A 123 -5.71 -4.62 -2.20
C ASN A 123 -6.42 -5.17 -3.45
N VAL A 124 -7.58 -5.81 -3.27
CA VAL A 124 -8.39 -6.34 -4.39
C VAL A 124 -8.92 -5.22 -5.25
N LEU A 125 -9.58 -4.22 -4.65
CA LEU A 125 -10.06 -3.03 -5.36
C LEU A 125 -8.92 -2.30 -6.06
N GLY A 126 -7.76 -2.17 -5.41
CA GLY A 126 -6.57 -1.56 -6.01
C GLY A 126 -6.10 -2.28 -7.28
N MET A 127 -6.15 -3.61 -7.35
CA MET A 127 -5.81 -4.33 -8.58
C MET A 127 -6.85 -4.14 -9.69
N PHE A 128 -8.14 -4.06 -9.36
CA PHE A 128 -9.17 -3.71 -10.33
C PHE A 128 -8.99 -2.28 -10.85
N THR A 129 -8.67 -1.33 -9.96
CA THR A 129 -8.31 0.04 -10.32
C THR A 129 -7.11 0.08 -11.27
N VAL A 130 -6.04 -0.67 -10.99
CA VAL A 130 -4.87 -0.78 -11.89
C VAL A 130 -5.26 -1.31 -13.26
N ARG A 131 -6.09 -2.36 -13.31
CA ARG A 131 -6.54 -2.96 -14.57
C ARG A 131 -7.32 -1.97 -15.43
N GLU A 132 -8.23 -1.20 -14.84
CA GLU A 132 -9.13 -0.31 -15.58
C GLU A 132 -8.48 1.04 -15.93
N LEU A 133 -7.69 1.62 -15.01
CA LEU A 133 -7.14 2.98 -15.15
C LEU A 133 -5.66 3.02 -15.57
N GLY A 134 -4.95 1.90 -15.48
CA GLY A 134 -3.51 1.79 -15.72
C GLY A 134 -2.64 2.22 -14.53
N ALA A 135 -1.34 1.92 -14.60
CA ALA A 135 -0.37 2.23 -13.54
C ALA A 135 -0.33 3.73 -13.17
N THR A 136 -0.26 4.63 -14.15
CA THR A 136 -0.08 6.07 -13.92
C THR A 136 -1.25 6.67 -13.14
N SER A 137 -2.48 6.35 -13.54
CA SER A 137 -3.69 6.80 -12.85
C SER A 137 -3.78 6.22 -11.44
N THR A 138 -3.36 4.96 -11.25
CA THR A 138 -3.35 4.34 -9.92
C THR A 138 -2.39 5.04 -8.97
N GLN A 139 -1.24 5.54 -9.44
CA GLN A 139 -0.32 6.30 -8.60
C GLN A 139 -0.94 7.62 -8.12
N ILE A 140 -1.69 8.32 -8.99
CA ILE A 140 -2.41 9.54 -8.63
C ILE A 140 -3.51 9.25 -7.59
N VAL A 141 -4.32 8.20 -7.82
CA VAL A 141 -5.34 7.75 -6.86
C VAL A 141 -4.69 7.37 -5.51
N GLY A 142 -3.51 6.75 -5.55
CA GLY A 142 -2.71 6.43 -4.36
C GLY A 142 -2.35 7.67 -3.54
N LYS A 143 -1.95 8.77 -4.18
CA LYS A 143 -1.67 10.06 -3.50
C LYS A 143 -2.94 10.64 -2.87
N LEU A 144 -4.08 10.58 -3.57
CA LEU A 144 -5.36 11.07 -3.04
C LEU A 144 -5.82 10.30 -1.81
N ASN A 145 -5.62 8.97 -1.80
CA ASN A 145 -5.98 8.14 -0.65
C ASN A 145 -5.25 8.58 0.64
N THR A 146 -3.99 9.03 0.54
CA THR A 146 -3.26 9.57 1.68
C THR A 146 -3.93 10.83 2.25
N ILE A 147 -4.36 11.76 1.39
CA ILE A 147 -5.07 12.98 1.83
C ILE A 147 -6.36 12.63 2.56
N ILE A 148 -7.16 11.75 1.95
CA ILE A 148 -8.45 11.32 2.53
C ILE A 148 -8.22 10.65 3.89
N THR A 149 -7.20 9.80 3.98
CA THR A 149 -6.83 9.12 5.24
C THR A 149 -6.43 10.14 6.32
N VAL A 150 -5.60 11.12 5.97
CA VAL A 150 -5.19 12.18 6.91
C VAL A 150 -6.39 13.02 7.35
N SER A 151 -7.23 13.46 6.41
CA SER A 151 -8.43 14.25 6.71
C SER A 151 -9.42 13.49 7.59
N LEU A 152 -9.62 12.19 7.33
CA LEU A 152 -10.45 11.33 8.17
C LEU A 152 -9.82 11.12 9.55
N SER A 153 -8.49 10.95 9.63
CA SER A 153 -7.79 10.83 10.91
C SER A 153 -8.04 12.06 11.79
N VAL A 154 -7.84 13.25 11.23
CA VAL A 154 -8.11 14.53 11.92
C VAL A 154 -9.57 14.65 12.33
N SER A 155 -10.49 14.33 11.41
CA SER A 155 -11.93 14.51 11.67
C SER A 155 -12.48 13.51 12.68
N VAL A 156 -11.97 12.27 12.71
CA VAL A 156 -12.51 11.19 13.55
C VAL A 156 -11.79 11.11 14.89
N LEU A 157 -10.46 11.24 14.91
CA LEU A 157 -9.66 11.17 16.15
C LEU A 157 -9.53 12.53 16.85
N GLY A 158 -9.90 13.63 16.18
CA GLY A 158 -9.77 14.98 16.73
C GLY A 158 -8.31 15.43 16.89
N GLU A 159 -7.40 14.82 16.16
CA GLU A 159 -5.96 15.13 16.22
C GLU A 159 -5.69 16.53 15.70
N ARG A 160 -4.93 17.33 16.46
CA ARG A 160 -4.44 18.64 16.01
C ARG A 160 -3.19 18.45 15.17
N LEU A 161 -3.28 18.71 13.87
CA LEU A 161 -2.12 18.73 12.99
C LEU A 161 -1.37 20.06 13.10
N ALA A 162 -0.05 19.97 13.10
CA ALA A 162 0.82 21.13 12.95
C ALA A 162 0.64 21.72 11.54
N PRO A 163 0.59 23.06 11.39
CA PRO A 163 0.34 23.71 10.10
C PRO A 163 1.39 23.34 9.03
N GLU A 164 2.61 23.00 9.44
CA GLU A 164 3.69 22.55 8.55
C GLU A 164 3.32 21.25 7.83
N VAL A 165 2.60 20.34 8.49
CA VAL A 165 2.12 19.08 7.89
C VAL A 165 1.05 19.36 6.84
N LEU A 166 0.19 20.36 7.09
CA LEU A 166 -0.85 20.76 6.14
C LEU A 166 -0.25 21.37 4.88
N VAL A 167 0.77 22.23 5.03
CA VAL A 167 1.53 22.81 3.91
C VAL A 167 2.25 21.71 3.13
N GLY A 168 2.94 20.79 3.82
CA GLY A 168 3.61 19.66 3.18
C GLY A 168 2.63 18.77 2.40
N ALA A 169 1.47 18.47 2.98
CA ALA A 169 0.42 17.72 2.29
C ALA A 169 -0.07 18.48 1.05
N ALA A 170 -0.37 19.78 1.15
CA ALA A 170 -0.81 20.59 0.00
C ALA A 170 0.22 20.59 -1.15
N VAL A 171 1.51 20.71 -0.84
CA VAL A 171 2.58 20.66 -1.84
C VAL A 171 2.63 19.29 -2.54
N VAL A 172 2.48 18.19 -1.80
CA VAL A 172 2.43 16.82 -2.38
C VAL A 172 1.23 16.62 -3.30
N VAL A 173 0.13 17.35 -3.08
CA VAL A 173 -1.08 17.29 -3.93
C VAL A 173 -0.91 18.11 -5.20
N LEU A 174 -0.25 19.27 -5.11
CA LEU A 174 -0.02 20.15 -6.24
C LEU A 174 1.07 19.64 -7.19
N GLY A 175 2.02 18.82 -6.69
CA GLY A 175 3.10 18.20 -7.48
C GLY A 175 2.79 16.79 -7.97
#